data_AF-A0A545BAU8-F1
#
_entry.id   AF-A0A545BAU8-F1
#
_cell.length_a   1.000
_cell.length_b   1.000
_cell.length_c   1.000
_cell.angle_alpha   90.00
_cell.angle_beta   90.00
_cell.angle_gamma   90.00
#
_symmetry.space_group_name_H-M   'P 1'
#
loop_
_entity.id
_entity.type
_entity.pdbx_description
1 polymer ?
#
loop_
_entity_poly.entity_id
_entity_poly.type
_entity_poly.pdbx_seq_one_letter_code
_entity_poly.pdbx_strand_id
1 'polypeptide(L)'
;MTENRSIANSPAQTVVFLETLAAIVEKSPVAYSSDGAEDLAAHIRGMAAAVTTEANVNPGELTTTRQYAALDWHNEAVAVLFAAEHRPTFH
;
A
#
# COMPACT_ATOMS: atom_id res chain seq x y z
N MET A 1 8.02 22.28 -19.38
CA MET A 1 8.84 21.69 -18.29
C MET A 1 7.97 20.66 -17.60
N THR A 2 8.18 19.39 -17.90
CA THR A 2 7.54 18.30 -17.16
C THR A 2 8.30 18.21 -15.86
N GLU A 3 7.73 18.71 -14.77
CA GLU A 3 8.28 18.45 -13.44
C GLU A 3 8.37 16.93 -13.31
N ASN A 4 9.59 16.41 -13.25
CA ASN A 4 9.83 15.06 -12.79
C ASN A 4 9.38 15.04 -11.33
N ARG A 5 8.09 14.79 -11.11
CA ARG A 5 7.51 14.43 -9.81
C ARG A 5 8.07 13.06 -9.44
N SER A 6 9.37 13.03 -9.13
CA SER A 6 9.99 11.91 -8.45
C SER A 6 9.36 11.87 -7.06
N ILE A 7 8.34 11.03 -6.89
CA ILE A 7 7.90 10.61 -5.57
C ILE A 7 9.14 9.94 -4.95
N ALA A 8 9.81 10.65 -4.05
CA ALA A 8 10.98 10.09 -3.38
C ALA A 8 10.50 8.87 -2.60
N ASN A 9 10.83 7.66 -3.08
CA ASN A 9 10.49 6.38 -2.47
C ASN A 9 11.07 6.32 -1.05
N SER A 10 10.32 6.80 -0.05
CA SER A 10 10.75 6.79 1.34
C SER A 10 10.26 5.51 2.02
N PRO A 11 10.98 5.01 3.03
CA PRO A 11 10.50 3.88 3.85
C PRO A 11 9.10 4.12 4.42
N ALA A 12 8.75 5.36 4.77
CA ALA A 12 7.41 5.72 5.23
C ALA A 12 6.34 5.50 4.15
N GLN A 13 6.63 5.83 2.89
CA GLN A 13 5.70 5.56 1.78
C GLN A 13 5.52 4.06 1.54
N THR A 14 6.59 3.27 1.65
CA THR A 14 6.52 1.81 1.55
C THR A 14 5.62 1.21 2.65
N VAL A 15 5.75 1.68 3.89
CA VAL A 15 4.89 1.25 4.99
C VAL A 15 3.42 1.57 4.69
N VAL A 16 3.13 2.80 4.26
CA VAL A 16 1.75 3.21 3.95
C VAL A 16 1.17 2.45 2.76
N PHE A 17 1.98 2.13 1.75
CA PHE A 17 1.59 1.28 0.64
C PHE A 17 1.22 -0.14 1.10
N LEU A 18 2.01 -0.74 1.99
CA LEU A 18 1.73 -2.08 2.52
C LEU A 18 0.47 -2.10 3.40
N GLU A 19 0.30 -1.11 4.28
CA GLU A 19 -0.91 -0.95 5.11
C GLU A 19 -2.17 -0.86 4.24
N THR A 20 -2.06 -0.08 3.17
CA THR A 20 -3.06 0.08 2.14
C THR A 20 -3.40 -1.24 1.45
N LEU A 21 -2.38 -1.95 0.98
CA LEU A 21 -2.54 -3.19 0.24
C LEU A 21 -3.24 -4.25 1.11
N ALA A 22 -2.87 -4.34 2.39
CA ALA A 22 -3.54 -5.21 3.35
C ALA A 22 -5.03 -4.89 3.48
N ALA A 23 -5.40 -3.61 3.55
CA ALA A 23 -6.80 -3.19 3.63
C ALA A 23 -7.61 -3.50 2.36
N ILE A 24 -6.97 -3.48 1.18
CA ILE A 24 -7.61 -3.90 -0.08
C ILE A 24 -7.80 -5.42 -0.10
N VAL A 25 -6.77 -6.18 0.26
CA VAL A 25 -6.81 -7.65 0.27
C VAL A 25 -7.92 -8.15 1.19
N GLU A 26 -8.02 -7.61 2.40
CA GLU A 26 -9.07 -7.96 3.38
C GLU A 26 -10.49 -7.68 2.86
N LYS A 27 -10.65 -6.73 1.94
CA LYS A 27 -11.93 -6.36 1.31
C LYS A 27 -12.16 -7.02 -0.05
N SER A 28 -11.27 -7.89 -0.52
CA SER A 28 -11.34 -8.51 -1.85
C SER A 28 -11.85 -9.96 -1.76
N PRO A 29 -13.17 -10.19 -1.62
CA PRO A 29 -13.75 -11.53 -1.46
C PRO A 29 -13.69 -12.40 -2.72
N VAL A 30 -13.19 -11.85 -3.85
CA VAL A 30 -13.28 -12.50 -5.18
C VAL A 30 -12.01 -13.29 -5.53
N ALA A 31 -10.86 -12.95 -4.93
CA ALA A 31 -9.57 -13.57 -5.27
C ALA A 31 -9.14 -14.68 -4.28
N TYR A 32 -9.69 -14.69 -3.06
CA TYR A 32 -9.29 -15.58 -1.97
C TYR A 32 -10.52 -16.09 -1.20
N SER A 33 -10.39 -17.22 -0.49
CA SER A 33 -11.32 -17.52 0.60
C SER A 33 -11.23 -16.43 1.68
N SER A 34 -12.29 -16.24 2.48
CA SER A 34 -12.29 -15.24 3.57
C SER A 34 -11.04 -15.38 4.45
N ASP A 35 -10.73 -16.61 4.87
CA ASP A 35 -9.57 -16.90 5.71
C ASP A 35 -8.25 -16.62 4.98
N GLY A 36 -8.17 -16.92 3.68
CA GLY A 36 -6.96 -16.65 2.87
C GLY A 36 -6.72 -15.15 2.64
N ALA A 37 -7.79 -14.36 2.54
CA ALA A 37 -7.70 -12.90 2.47
C ALA A 37 -7.20 -12.32 3.80
N GLU A 38 -7.71 -12.83 4.93
CA GLU A 38 -7.30 -12.41 6.27
C GLU A 38 -5.82 -12.75 6.54
N ASP A 39 -5.39 -13.99 6.23
CA ASP A 39 -4.01 -14.43 6.39
C ASP A 39 -3.04 -13.60 5.54
N LEU A 40 -3.40 -13.32 4.29
CA LEU A 40 -2.58 -12.51 3.40
C LEU A 40 -2.51 -11.05 3.87
N ALA A 41 -3.64 -10.48 4.31
CA ALA A 41 -3.65 -9.13 4.88
C ALA A 41 -2.79 -9.05 6.15
N ALA A 42 -2.86 -10.05 7.03
CA ALA A 42 -2.02 -10.15 8.21
C ALA A 42 -0.52 -10.24 7.85
N HIS A 43 -0.17 -11.05 6.85
CA HIS A 43 1.20 -11.15 6.36
C HIS A 43 1.75 -9.81 5.86
N ILE A 44 0.96 -9.08 5.06
CA ILE A 44 1.34 -7.77 4.53
C ILE A 44 1.50 -6.73 5.65
N ARG A 45 0.63 -6.74 6.67
CA ARG A 45 0.80 -5.91 7.87
C ARG A 45 2.11 -6.24 8.61
N GLY A 46 2.46 -7.52 8.68
CA GLY A 46 3.75 -7.98 9.22
C GLY A 46 4.95 -7.39 8.47
N MET A 47 4.89 -7.34 7.13
CA MET A 47 5.91 -6.69 6.31
C MET A 47 5.99 -5.18 6.59
N ALA A 48 4.85 -4.50 6.72
CA ALA A 48 4.82 -3.07 7.06
C ALA A 48 5.50 -2.79 8.42
N ALA A 49 5.25 -3.65 9.41
CA ALA A 49 5.88 -3.57 10.73
C ALA A 49 7.40 -3.84 10.68
N ALA A 50 7.83 -4.81 9.87
CA ALA A 50 9.24 -5.10 9.64
C ALA A 50 9.95 -3.89 9.02
N VAL A 51 9.41 -3.32 7.94
CA VAL A 51 9.97 -2.13 7.28
C VAL A 51 10.03 -0.94 8.24
N THR A 52 8.97 -0.72 9.04
CA THR A 52 8.95 0.35 10.05
C THR A 52 10.12 0.23 11.02
N THR A 53 10.41 -1.00 11.46
CA THR A 53 11.46 -1.30 12.45
C THR A 53 12.85 -1.26 11.83
N GLU A 54 13.07 -1.98 10.73
CA GLU A 54 14.38 -2.14 10.10
C GLU A 54 14.90 -0.81 9.52
N ALA A 55 14.02 -0.04 8.89
CA ALA A 55 14.39 1.26 8.32
C ALA A 55 14.39 2.40 9.36
N ASN A 56 14.09 2.10 10.64
CA ASN A 56 13.97 3.09 11.72
C ASN A 56 13.09 4.28 11.30
N VAL A 57 11.92 3.98 10.74
CA VAL A 57 11.06 5.00 10.14
C VAL A 57 10.64 6.01 11.20
N ASN A 58 10.86 7.29 10.91
CA ASN A 58 10.47 8.35 11.84
C ASN A 58 8.94 8.34 12.05
N PRO A 59 8.44 8.22 13.30
CA PRO A 59 7.00 8.14 13.56
C PRO A 59 6.21 9.38 13.08
N GLY A 60 6.81 10.57 13.12
CA GLY A 60 6.21 11.81 12.64
C GLY A 60 6.12 11.86 11.12
N GLU A 61 7.17 11.41 10.42
CA GLU A 61 7.16 11.26 8.96
C GLU A 61 6.10 10.24 8.51
N LEU A 62 6.04 9.09 9.17
CA LEU A 62 5.06 8.06 8.88
C LEU A 62 3.62 8.54 9.09
N THR A 63 3.38 9.26 10.20
CA THR A 63 2.07 9.88 10.47
C THR A 63 1.68 10.88 9.39
N THR A 64 2.60 11.76 9.00
CA THR A 64 2.39 12.75 7.94
C THR A 64 2.11 12.07 6.60
N THR A 65 2.84 10.99 6.29
CA THR A 65 2.67 10.21 5.07
C THR A 65 1.30 9.52 5.02
N ARG A 66 0.85 8.94 6.13
CA ARG A 66 -0.51 8.38 6.25
C ARG A 66 -1.59 9.44 6.03
N GLN A 67 -1.42 10.64 6.59
CA GLN A 67 -2.37 11.74 6.41
C GLN A 67 -2.44 12.17 4.95
N TYR A 68 -1.30 12.34 4.27
CA TYR A 68 -1.29 12.66 2.84
C TYR A 68 -1.89 11.53 1.99
N ALA A 69 -1.56 10.28 2.27
CA ALA A 69 -2.12 9.14 1.55
C ALA A 69 -3.64 9.04 1.73
N ALA A 70 -4.19 9.35 2.92
CA ALA A 70 -5.63 9.38 3.14
C ALA A 70 -6.35 10.49 2.36
N LEU A 71 -5.68 11.63 2.15
CA LEU A 71 -6.17 12.73 1.31
C LEU A 71 -6.07 12.38 -0.18
N ASP A 72 -4.97 11.75 -0.59
CA ASP A 72 -4.70 11.35 -1.98
C ASP A 72 -5.46 10.07 -2.39
N TRP A 73 -5.94 9.26 -1.43
CA TRP A 73 -6.76 8.06 -1.68
C TRP A 73 -8.08 8.37 -2.42
N HIS A 74 -8.56 9.62 -2.31
CA HIS A 74 -9.70 10.08 -3.09
C HIS A 74 -9.33 10.45 -4.54
N ASN A 75 -8.04 10.45 -4.90
CA ASN A 75 -7.52 10.74 -6.23
C ASN A 75 -6.95 9.47 -6.88
N GLU A 76 -7.70 8.95 -7.86
CA GLU A 76 -7.41 8.05 -9.00
C GLU A 76 -6.11 7.21 -9.11
N ALA A 77 -4.95 7.62 -8.58
CA ALA A 77 -3.66 6.93 -8.79
C ALA A 77 -3.60 5.50 -8.23
N VAL A 78 -4.28 5.23 -7.12
CA VAL A 78 -4.36 3.86 -6.59
C VAL A 78 -5.40 3.02 -7.35
N ALA A 79 -6.42 3.64 -7.94
CA ALA A 79 -7.36 2.93 -8.81
C ALA A 79 -6.65 2.36 -10.06
N VAL A 80 -5.61 3.05 -10.57
CA VAL A 80 -4.79 2.58 -11.70
C VAL A 80 -4.02 1.31 -11.36
N LEU A 81 -3.45 1.18 -10.15
CA LEU A 81 -2.70 -0.03 -9.75
C LEU A 81 -3.55 -1.31 -9.70
N PHE A 82 -4.88 -1.19 -9.64
CA PHE A 82 -5.81 -2.32 -9.57
C PHE A 82 -6.82 -2.39 -10.73
N ALA A 83 -6.73 -1.47 -11.70
CA ALA A 83 -7.52 -1.53 -12.92
C ALA A 83 -7.29 -2.89 -13.61
N ALA A 84 -8.37 -3.48 -14.15
CA ALA A 84 -8.31 -4.80 -14.78
C ALA A 84 -7.23 -4.89 -15.88
N GLU A 85 -6.91 -3.76 -16.48
CA GLU A 85 -5.89 -3.53 -17.52
C GLU A 85 -4.44 -3.75 -17.03
N HIS A 86 -4.19 -3.62 -15.72
CA HIS A 86 -2.86 -3.72 -15.12
C HIS A 86 -2.65 -4.98 -14.27
N ARG A 87 -3.63 -5.89 -14.22
CA ARG A 87 -3.47 -7.18 -13.54
C ARG A 87 -2.49 -8.05 -14.34
N PRO A 88 -1.47 -8.66 -13.72
CA PRO A 88 -0.64 -9.65 -14.41
C PRO A 88 -1.54 -10.80 -14.87
N THR A 89 -1.60 -11.06 -16.17
CA THR A 89 -2.21 -12.28 -16.70
C THR A 89 -1.32 -13.45 -16.31
N PHE A 90 -1.72 -14.20 -15.29
CA PHE A 90 -1.10 -15.50 -15.00
C PHE A 90 -1.48 -16.46 -16.13
N HIS A 91 -0.48 -16.84 -16.92
CA HIS A 91 -0.55 -17.89 -17.93
C HIS A 91 -0.21 -19.25 -17.33
#